data_AF-A0B7D1-F1
#
_entry.id   AF-A0B7D1-F1
#
_cell.length_a   1.000
_cell.length_b   1.000
_cell.length_c   1.000
_cell.angle_alpha   90.00
_cell.angle_beta   90.00
_cell.angle_gamma   90.00
#
_symmetry.space_group_name_H-M   'P 1'
#
loop_
_entity.id
_entity.type
_entity.pdbx_description
1 polymer ?
#
loop_
_entity_poly.entity_id
_entity_poly.type
_entity_poly.pdbx_seq_one_letter_code
_entity_poly.pdbx_strand_id
1 'polypeptide(L)'
;MNAIRSIWPLVLIMGLIAASHAYPIQGSNGAVTCVVFDGYKSRYDMNTSALFLDVGMTRGINVTFEVVDQNNNTYPVDINHSRALQPGRFSLVFMLPMSSDAAYLTVIPEGSNPFSIAWDKPLKYTNGIANLRYYGITDWLLSNTSQTISVDISLSNNATEGEIVMSPENFTLVDQWGWRYFADATFSPVIIPPKSILRKEITFASISPRSRPALLEYDFATDHPIQIPLDTSLIEIQMSMPSESPAETHTEAAAPTARVNETTNVTQTLPQPPQLEQKPMTTQEKVLAARERLASVQEMMRKK
;
A
#
# COMPACT_ATOMS: atom_id res chain seq x y z
N MET A 1 -44.70 -38.13 23.12
CA MET A 1 -44.41 -38.45 21.72
C MET A 1 -44.81 -37.25 20.86
N ASN A 2 -43.82 -36.56 20.30
CA ASN A 2 -43.80 -35.98 18.94
C ASN A 2 -42.65 -34.98 18.89
N ALA A 3 -41.54 -35.47 18.35
CA ALA A 3 -40.40 -34.66 17.97
C ALA A 3 -40.79 -33.82 16.74
N ILE A 4 -40.55 -32.52 16.80
CA ILE A 4 -40.41 -31.69 15.61
C ILE A 4 -39.05 -31.00 15.72
N ARG A 5 -38.08 -31.63 15.04
CA ARG A 5 -36.84 -30.99 14.59
C ARG A 5 -37.23 -30.00 13.50
N SER A 6 -36.78 -28.74 13.57
CA SER A 6 -36.49 -27.97 12.35
C SER A 6 -35.73 -26.67 12.69
N ILE A 7 -34.43 -26.63 12.41
CA ILE A 7 -33.77 -25.82 11.35
C ILE A 7 -33.62 -24.36 11.74
N TRP A 8 -32.37 -24.01 12.12
CA TRP A 8 -31.85 -22.65 12.14
C TRP A 8 -31.90 -22.05 10.73
N PRO A 9 -32.34 -20.80 10.53
CA PRO A 9 -31.83 -19.99 9.45
C PRO A 9 -30.61 -19.21 9.96
N LEU A 10 -29.45 -19.76 9.63
CA LEU A 10 -28.24 -19.06 9.20
C LEU A 10 -28.52 -17.58 8.91
N VAL A 11 -28.20 -16.69 9.85
CA VAL A 11 -28.20 -15.25 9.59
C VAL A 11 -27.03 -14.98 8.65
N LEU A 12 -27.42 -14.80 7.39
CA LEU A 12 -26.68 -14.23 6.28
C LEU A 12 -25.63 -13.22 6.74
N ILE A 13 -24.37 -13.64 6.82
CA ILE A 13 -23.23 -12.73 6.78
C ILE A 13 -23.25 -12.16 5.36
N MET A 14 -23.93 -11.02 5.19
CA MET A 14 -23.69 -10.12 4.06
C MET A 14 -22.25 -9.64 4.22
N GLY A 15 -21.32 -10.41 3.65
CA GLY A 15 -19.98 -9.94 3.39
C GLY A 15 -20.12 -8.69 2.53
N LEU A 16 -19.82 -7.54 3.11
CA LEU A 16 -19.46 -6.34 2.37
C LEU A 16 -18.20 -6.71 1.57
N ILE A 17 -18.40 -7.29 0.39
CA ILE A 17 -17.38 -7.31 -0.65
C ILE A 17 -17.24 -5.84 -1.04
N ALA A 18 -16.34 -5.13 -0.36
CA ALA A 18 -15.85 -3.86 -0.85
C ALA A 18 -15.25 -4.17 -2.23
N ALA A 19 -15.87 -3.65 -3.29
CA ALA A 19 -15.37 -3.81 -4.63
C ALA A 19 -14.02 -3.06 -4.75
N SER A 20 -12.92 -3.74 -4.46
CA SER A 20 -11.59 -3.35 -4.91
C SER A 20 -11.44 -3.84 -6.35
N HIS A 21 -11.93 -3.08 -7.31
CA HIS A 21 -11.64 -3.34 -8.73
C HIS A 21 -10.77 -2.22 -9.25
N ALA A 22 -9.48 -2.24 -8.88
CA ALA A 22 -8.48 -1.42 -9.56
C ALA A 22 -7.99 -2.10 -10.85
N TYR A 23 -8.09 -3.43 -10.93
CA TYR A 23 -7.69 -4.27 -12.06
C TYR A 23 -8.52 -5.58 -12.12
N PRO A 24 -8.60 -6.26 -13.27
CA PRO A 24 -8.12 -5.80 -14.58
C PRO A 24 -9.00 -4.68 -15.15
N ILE A 25 -8.39 -3.72 -15.83
CA ILE A 25 -9.07 -2.69 -16.62
C ILE A 25 -8.78 -2.90 -18.10
N GLN A 26 -9.73 -2.56 -18.98
CA GLN A 26 -9.57 -2.84 -20.41
C GLN A 26 -10.10 -1.70 -21.28
N GLY A 27 -9.57 -1.61 -22.49
CA GLY A 27 -10.03 -0.71 -23.54
C GLY A 27 -9.92 -1.37 -24.91
N SER A 28 -10.72 -0.88 -25.87
CA SER A 28 -10.69 -1.35 -27.24
C SER A 28 -11.16 -0.28 -28.21
N ASN A 29 -10.64 -0.32 -29.43
CA ASN A 29 -11.12 0.44 -30.58
C ASN A 29 -11.90 -0.44 -31.59
N GLY A 30 -12.26 -1.68 -31.22
CA GLY A 30 -12.88 -2.68 -32.09
C GLY A 30 -11.91 -3.46 -32.99
N ALA A 31 -10.71 -2.92 -33.27
CA ALA A 31 -9.66 -3.64 -33.99
C ALA A 31 -8.74 -4.43 -33.04
N VAL A 32 -8.36 -3.80 -31.92
CA VAL A 32 -7.48 -4.35 -30.87
C VAL A 32 -8.14 -4.13 -29.51
N THR A 33 -7.90 -5.06 -28.58
CA THR A 33 -8.24 -4.91 -27.16
C THR A 33 -6.96 -4.98 -26.34
N CYS A 34 -6.82 -4.04 -25.41
CA CYS A 34 -5.77 -4.03 -24.40
C CYS A 34 -6.41 -4.22 -23.02
N VAL A 35 -5.83 -5.11 -22.22
CA VAL A 35 -6.20 -5.38 -20.82
C VAL A 35 -4.98 -5.05 -19.98
N VAL A 36 -5.14 -4.19 -18.97
CA VAL A 36 -4.13 -3.98 -17.92
C VAL A 36 -4.49 -4.87 -16.75
N PHE A 37 -3.62 -5.83 -16.44
CA PHE A 37 -3.83 -6.81 -15.37
C PHE A 37 -3.36 -6.29 -14.02
N ASP A 38 -2.31 -5.48 -14.02
CA ASP A 38 -1.74 -4.89 -12.82
C ASP A 38 -0.85 -3.69 -13.19
N GLY A 39 -0.55 -2.85 -12.21
CA GLY A 39 0.47 -1.83 -12.33
C GLY A 39 0.92 -1.28 -10.98
N TYR A 40 2.22 -0.98 -10.89
CA TYR A 40 2.81 -0.37 -9.69
C TYR A 40 3.83 0.71 -10.08
N LYS A 41 3.99 1.71 -9.23
CA LYS A 41 4.92 2.82 -9.42
C LYS A 41 6.01 2.72 -8.36
N SER A 42 7.26 2.59 -8.78
CA SER A 42 8.43 2.54 -7.90
C SER A 42 9.34 3.73 -8.13
N ARG A 43 10.10 4.14 -7.12
CA ARG A 43 11.24 5.04 -7.28
C ARG A 43 12.27 4.39 -8.20
N TYR A 44 12.81 5.19 -9.13
CA TYR A 44 13.95 4.80 -9.97
C TYR A 44 15.21 5.56 -9.55
N ASP A 45 15.09 6.87 -9.37
CA ASP A 45 16.15 7.73 -8.83
C ASP A 45 15.53 8.85 -7.95
N MET A 46 16.31 9.87 -7.60
CA MET A 46 15.84 10.96 -6.73
C MET A 46 14.68 11.79 -7.32
N ASN A 47 14.58 11.89 -8.64
CA ASN A 47 13.61 12.75 -9.34
C ASN A 47 12.65 11.95 -10.23
N THR A 48 12.96 10.69 -10.51
CA THR A 48 12.26 9.83 -11.46
C THR A 48 11.66 8.62 -10.76
N SER A 49 10.47 8.26 -11.23
CA SER A 49 9.75 7.04 -10.86
C SER A 49 9.50 6.20 -12.10
N ALA A 50 9.55 4.88 -11.94
CA ALA A 50 9.19 3.91 -12.96
C ALA A 50 7.78 3.38 -12.67
N LEU A 51 6.87 3.57 -13.63
CA LEU A 51 5.55 2.94 -13.64
C LEU A 51 5.64 1.64 -14.44
N PHE A 52 5.39 0.53 -13.78
CA PHE A 52 5.33 -0.80 -14.37
C PHE A 52 3.87 -1.16 -14.62
N LEU A 53 3.54 -1.64 -15.81
CA LEU A 53 2.21 -2.13 -16.17
C LEU A 53 2.31 -3.53 -16.77
N ASP A 54 1.52 -4.47 -16.26
CA ASP A 54 1.31 -5.78 -16.87
C ASP A 54 0.10 -5.69 -17.80
N VAL A 55 0.35 -5.83 -19.11
CA VAL A 55 -0.68 -5.66 -20.13
C VAL A 55 -0.80 -6.87 -21.05
N GLY A 56 -2.03 -7.18 -21.45
CA GLY A 56 -2.38 -8.21 -22.42
C GLY A 56 -3.10 -7.64 -23.63
N MET A 57 -2.78 -8.18 -24.80
CA MET A 57 -3.31 -7.80 -26.09
C MET A 57 -3.94 -9.02 -26.75
N THR A 58 -5.17 -8.86 -27.25
CA THR A 58 -5.90 -9.97 -27.87
C THR A 58 -5.46 -10.26 -29.31
N ARG A 59 -4.65 -9.38 -29.94
CA ARG A 59 -4.24 -9.47 -31.35
C ARG A 59 -2.81 -8.99 -31.59
N GLY A 60 -2.06 -9.71 -32.44
CA GLY A 60 -0.65 -9.46 -32.80
C GLY A 60 -0.43 -8.31 -33.79
N ILE A 61 -1.03 -7.16 -33.52
CA ILE A 61 -0.74 -5.91 -34.26
C ILE A 61 0.45 -5.22 -33.56
N ASN A 62 1.31 -4.53 -34.32
CA ASN A 62 2.34 -3.67 -33.74
C ASN A 62 1.68 -2.50 -33.01
N VAL A 63 2.02 -2.30 -31.74
CA VAL A 63 1.37 -1.31 -30.88
C VAL A 63 2.43 -0.49 -30.17
N THR A 64 2.23 0.82 -30.14
CA THR A 64 2.97 1.75 -29.29
C THR A 64 2.13 2.12 -28.08
N PHE A 65 2.79 2.31 -26.94
CA PHE A 65 2.15 2.68 -25.69
C PHE A 65 2.73 4.00 -25.17
N GLU A 66 1.85 4.82 -24.62
CA GLU A 66 2.20 6.08 -23.97
C GLU A 66 1.36 6.23 -22.70
N VAL A 67 1.93 6.79 -21.65
CA VAL A 67 1.17 7.17 -20.45
C VAL A 67 1.01 8.68 -20.44
N VAL A 68 -0.20 9.14 -20.12
CA VAL A 68 -0.47 10.56 -19.91
C VAL A 68 -0.77 10.82 -18.45
N ASP A 69 -0.16 11.86 -17.88
CA ASP A 69 -0.39 12.25 -16.49
C ASP A 69 -1.59 13.20 -16.29
N GLN A 70 -1.90 13.50 -15.04
CA GLN A 70 -3.00 14.43 -14.69
C GLN A 70 -2.80 15.86 -15.21
N ASN A 71 -1.57 16.23 -15.57
CA ASN A 71 -1.23 17.54 -16.14
C ASN A 71 -1.17 17.50 -17.68
N ASN A 72 -1.61 16.39 -18.29
CA ASN A 72 -1.60 16.15 -19.73
C ASN A 72 -0.19 16.08 -20.36
N ASN A 73 0.84 15.77 -19.56
CA ASN A 73 2.17 15.42 -20.06
C ASN A 73 2.17 13.97 -20.53
N THR A 74 2.81 13.72 -21.67
CA THR A 74 2.88 12.38 -22.28
C THR A 74 4.27 11.77 -22.10
N TYR A 75 4.30 10.51 -21.71
CA TYR A 75 5.51 9.73 -21.43
C TYR A 75 5.51 8.47 -22.30
N PRO A 76 6.49 8.32 -23.22
CA PRO A 76 6.59 7.13 -24.05
C PRO A 76 7.04 5.92 -23.20
N VAL A 77 6.73 4.73 -23.71
CA VAL A 77 7.25 3.48 -23.13
C VAL A 77 8.78 3.45 -23.19
N ASP A 78 9.41 3.03 -22.09
CA ASP A 78 10.83 2.73 -22.03
C ASP A 78 11.08 1.30 -22.50
N ILE A 79 11.51 1.18 -23.77
CA ILE A 79 11.76 -0.10 -24.43
C ILE A 79 12.91 -0.87 -23.76
N ASN A 80 13.87 -0.18 -23.13
CA ASN A 80 15.03 -0.85 -22.53
C ASN A 80 14.68 -1.59 -21.22
N HIS A 81 13.65 -1.12 -20.52
CA HIS A 81 13.18 -1.72 -19.28
C HIS A 81 11.89 -2.55 -19.46
N SER A 82 11.24 -2.42 -20.61
CA SER A 82 10.05 -3.20 -20.97
C SER A 82 10.43 -4.56 -21.56
N ARG A 83 9.57 -5.57 -21.38
CA ARG A 83 9.77 -6.90 -21.98
C ARG A 83 8.47 -7.62 -22.32
N ALA A 84 8.51 -8.44 -23.36
CA ALA A 84 7.45 -9.42 -23.59
C ALA A 84 7.54 -10.54 -22.54
N LEU A 85 6.40 -10.92 -21.97
CA LEU A 85 6.30 -12.04 -21.01
C LEU A 85 5.88 -13.34 -21.72
N GLN A 86 4.96 -13.22 -22.66
CA GLN A 86 4.48 -14.28 -23.56
C GLN A 86 3.86 -13.61 -24.81
N PRO A 87 3.56 -14.34 -25.89
CA PRO A 87 2.90 -13.74 -27.06
C PRO A 87 1.64 -12.97 -26.66
N GLY A 88 1.64 -11.66 -26.93
CA GLY A 88 0.53 -10.77 -26.60
C GLY A 88 0.48 -10.28 -25.15
N ARG A 89 1.42 -10.62 -24.25
CA ARG A 89 1.50 -10.05 -22.89
C ARG A 89 2.85 -9.40 -22.65
N PHE A 90 2.84 -8.21 -22.06
CA PHE A 90 4.02 -7.37 -21.89
C PHE A 90 4.09 -6.82 -20.47
N SER A 91 5.31 -6.73 -19.94
CA SER A 91 5.63 -5.84 -18.82
C SER A 91 6.17 -4.56 -19.42
N LEU A 92 5.40 -3.49 -19.33
CA LEU A 92 5.74 -2.17 -19.85
C LEU A 92 6.25 -1.28 -18.72
N VAL A 93 7.27 -0.48 -19.02
CA VAL A 93 7.85 0.48 -18.08
C VAL A 93 7.75 1.88 -18.66
N PHE A 94 7.32 2.83 -17.86
CA PHE A 94 7.27 4.25 -18.19
C PHE A 94 8.06 5.04 -17.16
N MET A 95 8.84 6.02 -17.61
CA MET A 95 9.63 6.88 -16.74
C MET A 95 8.91 8.21 -16.55
N LEU A 96 8.46 8.48 -15.33
CA LEU A 96 7.70 9.68 -14.97
C LEU A 96 8.44 10.46 -13.88
N PRO A 97 8.31 11.80 -13.84
CA PRO A 97 8.72 12.58 -12.67
C PRO A 97 8.08 12.03 -11.39
N MET A 98 8.82 12.05 -10.29
CA MET A 98 8.36 11.50 -9.00
C MET A 98 6.98 12.05 -8.59
N SER A 99 6.77 13.35 -8.80
CA SER A 99 5.52 14.06 -8.47
C SER A 99 4.37 13.84 -9.45
N SER A 100 4.60 13.17 -10.58
CA SER A 100 3.59 12.96 -11.63
C SER A 100 2.67 11.79 -11.27
N ASP A 101 1.37 11.98 -11.52
CA ASP A 101 0.37 10.92 -11.41
C ASP A 101 -0.12 10.54 -12.80
N ALA A 102 0.18 9.32 -13.22
CA ALA A 102 -0.41 8.75 -14.43
C ALA A 102 -1.95 8.83 -14.34
N ALA A 103 -2.60 9.23 -15.42
CA ALA A 103 -4.06 9.36 -15.54
C ALA A 103 -4.68 8.33 -16.51
N TYR A 104 -3.98 8.01 -17.60
CA TYR A 104 -4.41 6.97 -18.53
C TYR A 104 -3.25 6.41 -19.36
N LEU A 105 -3.41 5.17 -19.80
CA LEU A 105 -2.60 4.53 -20.85
C LEU A 105 -3.23 4.83 -22.20
N THR A 106 -2.45 5.36 -23.13
CA THR A 106 -2.82 5.48 -24.55
C THR A 106 -2.20 4.31 -25.32
N VAL A 107 -3.04 3.62 -26.07
CA VAL A 107 -2.68 2.50 -26.93
C VAL A 107 -2.80 2.96 -28.38
N ILE A 108 -1.71 2.84 -29.14
CA ILE A 108 -1.60 3.31 -30.53
C ILE A 108 -1.27 2.10 -31.41
N PRO A 109 -2.29 1.38 -31.94
CA PRO A 109 -2.05 0.26 -32.83
C PRO A 109 -1.74 0.75 -34.25
N GLU A 110 -0.76 0.12 -34.90
CA GLU A 110 -0.45 0.37 -36.31
C GLU A 110 -1.67 0.08 -37.19
N GLY A 111 -2.07 1.07 -38.02
CA GLY A 111 -3.18 0.92 -38.96
C GLY A 111 -4.59 1.02 -38.36
N SER A 112 -4.76 1.46 -37.10
CA SER A 112 -6.08 1.74 -36.52
C SER A 112 -6.06 2.96 -35.59
N ASN A 113 -7.24 3.41 -35.15
CA ASN A 113 -7.35 4.60 -34.29
C ASN A 113 -6.81 4.34 -32.88
N PRO A 114 -6.05 5.27 -32.27
CA PRO A 114 -5.67 5.16 -30.87
C PRO A 114 -6.88 5.10 -29.92
N PHE A 115 -6.69 4.53 -28.74
CA PHE A 115 -7.66 4.56 -27.65
C PHE A 115 -6.96 4.64 -26.30
N SER A 116 -7.68 5.09 -25.27
CA SER A 116 -7.12 5.27 -23.93
C SER A 116 -7.84 4.41 -22.89
N ILE A 117 -7.09 3.95 -21.90
CA ILE A 117 -7.56 3.23 -20.72
C ILE A 117 -7.24 4.13 -19.52
N ALA A 118 -8.28 4.67 -18.89
CA ALA A 118 -8.13 5.47 -17.68
C ALA A 118 -8.15 4.60 -16.43
N TRP A 119 -7.36 4.97 -15.43
CA TRP A 119 -7.44 4.41 -14.08
C TRP A 119 -8.20 5.37 -13.19
N ASP A 120 -9.01 4.80 -12.29
CA ASP A 120 -9.70 5.58 -11.28
C ASP A 120 -8.71 6.20 -10.29
N LYS A 121 -9.00 7.41 -9.80
CA LYS A 121 -8.23 8.00 -8.71
C LYS A 121 -8.29 7.06 -7.49
N PRO A 122 -7.18 6.86 -6.75
CA PRO A 122 -7.17 5.95 -5.61
C PRO A 122 -8.28 6.28 -4.63
N LEU A 123 -8.96 5.28 -4.08
CA LEU A 123 -10.10 5.49 -3.16
C LEU A 123 -9.75 6.49 -2.06
N LYS A 124 -10.71 7.37 -1.76
CA LYS A 124 -10.59 8.37 -0.70
C LYS A 124 -11.17 7.81 0.59
N TYR A 125 -10.36 7.72 1.63
CA TYR A 125 -10.78 7.31 2.96
C TYR A 125 -10.87 8.54 3.87
N THR A 126 -11.82 8.57 4.80
CA THR A 126 -12.07 9.76 5.63
C THR A 126 -12.53 9.39 7.03
N ASN A 127 -12.19 10.24 7.99
CA ASN A 127 -12.76 10.24 9.35
C ASN A 127 -13.61 11.50 9.61
N GLY A 128 -14.08 12.17 8.55
CA GLY A 128 -14.85 13.41 8.62
C GLY A 128 -13.98 14.68 8.65
N ILE A 129 -12.81 14.63 9.29
CA ILE A 129 -11.89 15.77 9.43
C ILE A 129 -10.79 15.69 8.37
N ALA A 130 -10.14 14.54 8.25
CA ALA A 130 -9.09 14.28 7.28
C ALA A 130 -9.62 13.42 6.11
N ASN A 131 -9.01 13.57 4.94
CA ASN A 131 -9.09 12.55 3.90
C ASN A 131 -7.70 12.03 3.59
N LEU A 132 -7.56 10.71 3.48
CA LEU A 132 -6.35 10.02 3.09
C LEU A 132 -6.56 9.31 1.75
N ARG A 133 -5.57 9.41 0.87
CA ARG A 133 -5.45 8.58 -0.34
C ARG A 133 -4.09 7.90 -0.34
N TYR A 134 -4.07 6.64 -0.75
CA TYR A 134 -2.88 5.82 -0.90
C TYR A 134 -2.60 5.61 -2.38
N TYR A 135 -1.38 5.92 -2.83
CA TYR A 135 -0.98 5.88 -4.23
C TYR A 135 -0.09 4.68 -4.58
N GLY A 136 0.30 3.88 -3.59
CA GLY A 136 1.14 2.69 -3.79
C GLY A 136 2.39 2.67 -2.91
N ILE A 137 3.18 1.61 -3.09
CA ILE A 137 4.52 1.45 -2.50
C ILE A 137 5.53 2.13 -3.42
N THR A 138 6.25 3.13 -2.93
CA THR A 138 7.31 3.82 -3.70
C THR A 138 8.66 3.16 -3.61
N ASP A 139 8.94 2.45 -2.52
CA ASP A 139 10.18 1.72 -2.32
C ASP A 139 9.93 0.50 -1.44
N TRP A 140 10.62 -0.59 -1.75
CA TRP A 140 10.59 -1.81 -0.97
C TRP A 140 12.00 -2.42 -0.92
N LEU A 141 12.68 -2.16 0.19
CA LEU A 141 14.00 -2.70 0.45
C LEU A 141 13.87 -3.95 1.30
N LEU A 142 14.24 -5.10 0.75
CA LEU A 142 14.23 -6.39 1.45
C LEU A 142 15.66 -6.83 1.73
N SER A 143 15.92 -7.23 2.98
CA SER A 143 17.15 -7.90 3.40
C SER A 143 16.82 -9.20 4.12
N ASN A 144 17.85 -9.97 4.48
CA ASN A 144 17.68 -11.24 5.19
C ASN A 144 17.12 -11.06 6.62
N THR A 145 17.28 -9.87 7.22
CA THR A 145 16.94 -9.62 8.63
C THR A 145 15.78 -8.66 8.80
N SER A 146 15.57 -7.74 7.86
CA SER A 146 14.48 -6.76 7.88
C SER A 146 14.06 -6.35 6.48
N GLN A 147 12.90 -5.72 6.39
CA GLN A 147 12.48 -4.97 5.22
C GLN A 147 12.05 -3.55 5.61
N THR A 148 12.18 -2.65 4.64
CA THR A 148 11.73 -1.27 4.70
C THR A 148 10.77 -1.03 3.55
N ILE A 149 9.59 -0.50 3.85
CA ILE A 149 8.53 -0.22 2.89
C ILE A 149 8.22 1.27 2.94
N SER A 150 8.32 1.95 1.81
CA SER A 150 7.91 3.34 1.65
C SER A 150 6.64 3.41 0.82
N VAL A 151 5.70 4.25 1.24
CA VAL A 151 4.41 4.45 0.58
C VAL A 151 4.17 5.90 0.25
N ASP A 152 3.47 6.16 -0.85
CA ASP A 152 3.06 7.50 -1.22
C ASP A 152 1.59 7.75 -0.86
N ILE A 153 1.35 8.80 -0.10
CA ILE A 153 0.02 9.16 0.41
C ILE A 153 -0.24 10.64 0.30
N SER A 154 -1.51 11.00 0.12
CA SER A 154 -1.97 12.37 0.28
C SER A 154 -2.93 12.49 1.46
N LEU A 155 -2.68 13.46 2.33
CA LEU A 155 -3.54 13.82 3.45
C LEU A 155 -4.12 15.21 3.19
N SER A 156 -5.45 15.32 3.20
CA SER A 156 -6.14 16.61 3.07
C SER A 156 -6.92 16.95 4.33
N ASN A 157 -6.85 18.21 4.75
CA ASN A 157 -7.67 18.75 5.82
C ASN A 157 -9.01 19.23 5.25
N ASN A 158 -10.09 18.52 5.55
CA ASN A 158 -11.43 18.86 5.10
C ASN A 158 -12.16 19.81 6.07
N ALA A 159 -11.59 20.12 7.22
CA ALA A 159 -12.19 21.06 8.16
C ALA A 159 -12.26 22.48 7.58
N THR A 160 -13.24 23.27 8.06
CA THR A 160 -13.34 24.71 7.77
C THR A 160 -12.41 25.52 8.65
N GLU A 161 -12.12 25.03 9.85
CA GLU A 161 -11.24 25.64 10.83
C GLU A 161 -10.42 24.55 11.54
N GLY A 162 -9.28 24.92 12.11
CA GLY A 162 -8.37 23.98 12.77
C GLY A 162 -7.37 23.32 11.82
N GLU A 163 -6.17 23.11 12.33
CA GLU A 163 -5.05 22.56 11.58
C GLU A 163 -4.85 21.07 11.90
N ILE A 164 -4.39 20.33 10.90
CA ILE A 164 -3.92 18.95 11.07
C ILE A 164 -2.39 19.00 11.13
N VAL A 165 -1.80 18.36 12.14
CA VAL A 165 -0.36 18.13 12.18
C VAL A 165 -0.11 16.75 11.61
N MET A 166 0.58 16.70 10.47
CA MET A 166 1.04 15.46 9.86
C MET A 166 2.43 15.15 10.40
N SER A 167 2.54 14.13 11.23
CA SER A 167 3.79 13.57 11.75
C SER A 167 3.91 12.08 11.39
N PRO A 168 5.13 11.50 11.40
CA PRO A 168 5.32 10.08 11.18
C PRO A 168 4.47 9.20 12.12
N GLU A 169 4.33 9.59 13.38
CA GLU A 169 3.56 8.86 14.39
C GLU A 169 2.08 8.70 14.07
N ASN A 170 1.52 9.56 13.22
CA ASN A 170 0.13 9.41 12.81
C ASN A 170 -0.05 8.17 11.93
N PHE A 171 1.02 7.61 11.36
CA PHE A 171 0.95 6.51 10.40
C PHE A 171 1.41 5.19 11.00
N THR A 172 0.63 4.14 10.75
CA THR A 172 0.95 2.78 11.18
C THR A 172 0.66 1.81 10.06
N LEU A 173 1.62 0.94 9.76
CA LEU A 173 1.47 -0.15 8.82
C LEU A 173 1.19 -1.43 9.60
N VAL A 174 0.16 -2.17 9.22
CA VAL A 174 -0.22 -3.43 9.85
C VAL A 174 -0.01 -4.57 8.88
N ASP A 175 0.60 -5.66 9.34
CA ASP A 175 0.82 -6.84 8.52
C ASP A 175 -0.38 -7.81 8.50
N GLN A 176 -0.24 -8.89 7.74
CA GLN A 176 -1.24 -9.94 7.59
C GLN A 176 -1.59 -10.68 8.90
N TRP A 177 -0.78 -10.55 9.94
CA TRP A 177 -0.99 -11.15 11.25
C TRP A 177 -1.44 -10.13 12.31
N GLY A 178 -1.61 -8.86 11.94
CA GLY A 178 -2.03 -7.79 12.85
C GLY A 178 -0.90 -7.09 13.60
N TRP A 179 0.37 -7.36 13.29
CA TRP A 179 1.50 -6.66 13.89
C TRP A 179 1.61 -5.24 13.32
N ARG A 180 1.81 -4.27 14.22
CA ARG A 180 1.92 -2.85 13.89
C ARG A 180 3.37 -2.42 13.78
N TYR A 181 3.65 -1.67 12.73
CA TYR A 181 4.92 -1.03 12.45
C TYR A 181 4.69 0.48 12.33
N PHE A 182 5.40 1.25 13.15
CA PHE A 182 5.28 2.71 13.14
C PHE A 182 6.16 3.31 12.06
N ALA A 183 5.74 4.43 11.47
CA ALA A 183 6.55 5.09 10.47
C ALA A 183 7.85 5.62 11.09
N ASP A 184 8.94 5.49 10.35
CA ASP A 184 10.22 6.07 10.69
C ASP A 184 10.13 7.59 10.72
N ALA A 185 10.96 8.20 11.56
CA ALA A 185 11.09 9.65 11.70
C ALA A 185 11.77 10.32 10.49
N THR A 186 11.43 9.92 9.26
CA THR A 186 12.05 10.40 8.02
C THR A 186 11.65 11.82 7.65
N PHE A 187 10.62 12.38 8.30
CA PHE A 187 10.24 13.77 8.11
C PHE A 187 9.80 14.47 9.40
N SER A 188 10.13 15.76 9.49
CA SER A 188 9.64 16.65 10.55
C SER A 188 8.14 16.88 10.42
N PRO A 189 7.39 16.99 11.56
CA PRO A 189 5.97 17.30 11.54
C PRO A 189 5.65 18.53 10.68
N VAL A 190 4.61 18.43 9.85
CA VAL A 190 4.15 19.49 8.94
C VAL A 190 2.71 19.87 9.27
N ILE A 191 2.40 21.16 9.23
CA ILE A 191 1.05 21.66 9.42
C ILE A 191 0.31 21.66 8.09
N ILE A 192 -0.90 21.11 8.07
CA ILE A 192 -1.83 21.16 6.95
C ILE A 192 -2.97 22.11 7.34
N PRO A 193 -3.00 23.33 6.77
CA PRO A 193 -4.05 24.30 7.02
C PRO A 193 -5.44 23.79 6.61
N PRO A 194 -6.53 24.40 7.09
CA PRO A 194 -7.87 24.12 6.60
C PRO A 194 -7.95 24.12 5.07
N LYS A 195 -8.75 23.20 4.52
CA LYS A 195 -8.98 23.05 3.07
C LYS A 195 -7.73 22.84 2.22
N SER A 196 -6.62 22.44 2.85
CA SER A 196 -5.35 22.20 2.16
C SER A 196 -5.03 20.71 2.08
N ILE A 197 -4.15 20.36 1.15
CA ILE A 197 -3.69 18.98 0.92
C ILE A 197 -2.17 18.94 0.90
N LEU A 198 -1.61 17.89 1.49
CA LEU A 198 -0.19 17.59 1.45
C LEU A 198 0.00 16.15 1.01
N ARG A 199 0.90 15.94 0.04
CA ARG A 199 1.35 14.62 -0.38
C ARG A 199 2.75 14.36 0.12
N LYS A 200 3.00 13.15 0.61
CA LYS A 200 4.27 12.79 1.21
C LYS A 200 4.54 11.30 1.12
N GLU A 201 5.82 10.96 1.04
CA GLU A 201 6.29 9.60 1.23
C GLU A 201 6.40 9.30 2.73
N ILE A 202 5.90 8.13 3.14
CA ILE A 202 5.96 7.62 4.52
C ILE A 202 6.74 6.31 4.48
N THR A 203 7.78 6.21 5.29
CA THR A 203 8.66 5.02 5.35
C THR A 203 8.42 4.25 6.63
N PHE A 204 8.35 2.93 6.53
CA PHE A 204 8.25 2.00 7.64
C PHE A 204 9.44 1.04 7.58
N ALA A 205 10.30 1.04 8.60
CA ALA A 205 11.45 0.16 8.67
C ALA A 205 11.32 -0.90 9.78
N SER A 206 12.34 -1.75 9.88
CA SER A 206 12.41 -2.82 10.88
C SER A 206 11.23 -3.81 10.82
N ILE A 207 10.63 -3.94 9.63
CA ILE A 207 9.56 -4.89 9.39
C ILE A 207 10.20 -6.27 9.20
N SER A 208 9.61 -7.33 9.76
CA SER A 208 10.11 -8.69 9.53
C SER A 208 10.03 -9.03 8.03
N PRO A 209 11.05 -9.66 7.41
CA PRO A 209 11.06 -9.99 5.97
C PRO A 209 9.87 -10.82 5.47
N ARG A 210 9.20 -11.55 6.39
CA ARG A 210 8.04 -12.38 6.07
C ARG A 210 6.70 -11.65 6.20
N SER A 211 6.71 -10.44 6.75
CA SER A 211 5.49 -9.64 6.92
C SER A 211 5.06 -9.11 5.56
N ARG A 212 3.76 -8.97 5.35
CA ARG A 212 3.14 -8.41 4.15
C ARG A 212 2.16 -7.33 4.59
N PRO A 213 2.27 -6.10 4.06
CA PRO A 213 1.43 -5.00 4.52
C PRO A 213 -0.03 -5.20 4.15
N ALA A 214 -0.92 -5.38 5.12
CA ALA A 214 -2.33 -5.67 4.92
C ALA A 214 -3.25 -4.46 5.18
N LEU A 215 -2.81 -3.50 6.00
CA LEU A 215 -3.58 -2.32 6.35
C LEU A 215 -2.65 -1.13 6.60
N LEU A 216 -3.05 0.04 6.10
CA LEU A 216 -2.45 1.32 6.48
C LEU A 216 -3.43 2.10 7.36
N GLU A 217 -2.98 2.49 8.55
CA GLU A 217 -3.76 3.27 9.51
C GLU A 217 -3.21 4.70 9.62
N TYR A 218 -4.12 5.67 9.71
CA TYR A 218 -3.84 7.04 10.09
C TYR A 218 -4.61 7.41 11.37
N ASP A 219 -3.90 8.01 12.33
CA ASP A 219 -4.39 8.35 13.68
C ASP A 219 -4.97 7.15 14.44
N PHE A 220 -4.29 6.00 14.38
CA PHE A 220 -4.75 4.72 14.94
C PHE A 220 -5.10 4.77 16.44
N ALA A 221 -4.49 5.69 17.21
CA ALA A 221 -4.71 5.86 18.64
C ALA A 221 -5.91 6.75 18.99
N THR A 222 -6.68 7.21 18.00
CA THR A 222 -7.88 8.04 18.17
C THR A 222 -9.16 7.24 18.02
N ASP A 223 -10.30 7.81 18.41
CA ASP A 223 -11.61 7.14 18.33
C ASP A 223 -12.04 6.83 16.89
N HIS A 224 -11.53 7.57 15.90
CA HIS A 224 -11.92 7.47 14.49
C HIS A 224 -10.69 7.43 13.57
N PRO A 225 -9.93 6.32 13.59
CA PRO A 225 -8.78 6.18 12.71
C PRO A 225 -9.24 6.01 11.27
N ILE A 226 -8.43 6.50 10.33
CA ILE A 226 -8.62 6.16 8.92
C ILE A 226 -7.90 4.85 8.66
N GLN A 227 -8.62 3.86 8.13
CA GLN A 227 -8.10 2.54 7.82
C GLN A 227 -8.21 2.27 6.32
N ILE A 228 -7.07 2.01 5.69
CA ILE A 228 -6.96 1.68 4.26
C ILE A 228 -6.54 0.21 4.13
N PRO A 229 -7.44 -0.70 3.71
CA PRO A 229 -7.04 -2.07 3.39
C PRO A 229 -6.07 -2.05 2.21
N LEU A 230 -4.96 -2.77 2.35
CA LEU A 230 -3.97 -2.93 1.30
C LEU A 230 -4.15 -4.32 0.69
N ASP A 231 -4.44 -4.38 -0.60
CA ASP A 231 -4.54 -5.64 -1.33
C ASP A 231 -3.12 -6.13 -1.64
N THR A 232 -2.70 -7.23 -0.99
CA THR A 232 -1.37 -7.81 -1.14
C THR A 232 -1.28 -8.87 -2.22
N SER A 233 -2.38 -9.16 -2.93
CA SER A 233 -2.40 -10.19 -3.98
C SER A 233 -1.46 -9.91 -5.17
N LEU A 234 -0.88 -8.70 -5.24
CA LEU A 234 -0.03 -8.22 -6.34
C LEU A 234 1.49 -8.26 -6.02
N ILE A 235 1.88 -8.63 -4.80
CA ILE A 235 3.23 -8.40 -4.28
C ILE A 235 4.18 -9.61 -4.46
N GLU A 236 3.71 -10.72 -5.03
CA GLU A 236 4.52 -11.95 -5.15
C GLU A 236 5.65 -11.89 -6.21
N ILE A 237 5.75 -10.84 -7.04
CA ILE A 237 6.57 -10.89 -8.27
C ILE A 237 8.06 -10.56 -8.03
N GLN A 238 8.47 -10.00 -6.90
CA GLN A 238 9.87 -9.58 -6.71
C GLN A 238 10.82 -10.69 -6.17
N MET A 239 10.32 -11.92 -5.96
CA MET A 239 11.09 -12.98 -5.29
C MET A 239 11.93 -13.91 -6.21
N SER A 240 12.19 -13.55 -7.47
CA SER A 240 13.07 -14.36 -8.32
C SER A 240 14.22 -13.55 -8.92
N MET A 241 15.23 -13.26 -8.10
CA MET A 241 16.61 -13.22 -8.58
C MET A 241 17.28 -14.54 -8.18
N PRO A 242 17.70 -15.39 -9.14
CA PRO A 242 18.30 -16.66 -8.83
C PRO A 242 19.70 -16.43 -8.26
N SER A 243 19.93 -16.90 -7.04
CA SER A 243 21.29 -17.17 -6.57
C SER A 243 21.69 -18.50 -7.19
N GLU A 244 22.60 -18.47 -8.17
CA GLU A 244 23.19 -19.69 -8.72
C GLU A 244 24.06 -20.42 -7.68
N SER A 245 24.05 -21.75 -7.82
CA SER A 245 25.10 -22.73 -7.47
C SER A 245 24.94 -23.50 -6.15
N PRO A 246 25.45 -24.75 -6.07
CA PRO A 246 25.09 -25.90 -6.90
C PRO A 246 24.62 -27.09 -6.04
N ALA A 247 24.16 -28.13 -6.73
CA ALA A 247 23.60 -29.37 -6.20
C ALA A 247 24.42 -30.06 -5.10
N GLU A 248 23.75 -30.55 -4.06
CA GLU A 248 24.11 -31.81 -3.38
C GLU A 248 22.87 -32.59 -2.94
N THR A 249 23.06 -33.91 -2.98
CA THR A 249 22.08 -34.99 -3.11
C THR A 249 21.61 -35.50 -1.74
N HIS A 250 20.36 -35.99 -1.73
CA HIS A 250 19.68 -36.78 -0.70
C HIS A 250 20.51 -37.45 0.41
N THR A 251 20.03 -37.40 1.66
CA THR A 251 19.65 -38.64 2.37
C THR A 251 18.56 -38.42 3.42
N GLU A 252 17.65 -39.38 3.42
CA GLU A 252 16.51 -39.67 4.27
C GLU A 252 16.89 -40.03 5.73
N ALA A 253 16.06 -39.66 6.71
CA ALA A 253 15.37 -40.59 7.63
C ALA A 253 14.97 -39.99 9.01
N ALA A 254 13.75 -40.36 9.40
CA ALA A 254 13.25 -40.68 10.75
C ALA A 254 12.83 -39.57 11.73
N ALA A 255 11.51 -39.49 11.94
CA ALA A 255 10.87 -39.14 13.22
C ALA A 255 11.09 -40.26 14.26
N PRO A 256 10.95 -40.01 15.57
CA PRO A 256 9.66 -40.34 16.21
C PRO A 256 9.22 -39.48 17.44
N THR A 257 7.89 -39.41 17.60
CA THR A 257 7.00 -39.29 18.79
C THR A 257 7.22 -38.33 19.98
N ALA A 258 6.23 -37.43 20.13
CA ALA A 258 5.35 -37.12 21.28
C ALA A 258 5.87 -37.06 22.74
N ARG A 259 5.59 -35.91 23.41
CA ARG A 259 5.07 -35.87 24.79
C ARG A 259 4.30 -34.58 25.09
N VAL A 260 3.23 -34.75 25.87
CA VAL A 260 2.24 -33.76 26.35
C VAL A 260 2.71 -33.19 27.70
N ASN A 261 2.47 -31.89 27.99
CA ASN A 261 1.80 -31.42 29.22
C ASN A 261 1.68 -29.88 29.34
N GLU A 262 0.44 -29.47 29.66
CA GLU A 262 0.00 -28.48 30.67
C GLU A 262 0.24 -26.96 30.50
N THR A 263 -0.87 -26.30 30.16
CA THR A 263 -1.55 -25.15 30.80
C THR A 263 -0.77 -24.25 31.77
N THR A 264 -0.75 -22.94 31.47
CA THR A 264 -1.07 -21.90 32.48
C THR A 264 -1.51 -20.60 31.82
N ASN A 265 -2.77 -20.19 32.07
CA ASN A 265 -3.27 -18.84 31.88
C ASN A 265 -2.63 -17.92 32.93
N VAL A 266 -2.08 -16.78 32.50
CA VAL A 266 -1.86 -15.63 33.38
C VAL A 266 -2.47 -14.40 32.73
N THR A 267 -3.62 -13.99 33.26
CA THR A 267 -4.21 -12.67 33.06
C THR A 267 -3.40 -11.66 33.88
N GLN A 268 -2.80 -10.65 33.24
CA GLN A 268 -2.26 -9.47 33.92
C GLN A 268 -3.02 -8.23 33.45
N THR A 269 -3.94 -7.76 34.30
CA THR A 269 -4.50 -6.41 34.29
C THR A 269 -3.47 -5.40 34.77
N LEU A 270 -3.15 -4.40 33.95
CA LEU A 270 -2.40 -3.20 34.33
C LEU A 270 -3.37 -2.05 34.68
N PRO A 271 -3.06 -1.22 35.69
CA PRO A 271 -3.95 -0.17 36.18
C PRO A 271 -4.03 1.06 35.27
N GLN A 272 -5.24 1.62 35.14
CA GLN A 272 -5.52 2.88 34.44
C GLN A 272 -4.93 4.10 35.18
N PRO A 273 -4.28 5.05 34.48
CA PRO A 273 -4.00 6.38 35.01
C PRO A 273 -5.25 7.29 34.96
N PRO A 274 -5.37 8.28 35.85
CA PRO A 274 -6.56 9.12 35.99
C PRO A 274 -6.74 10.06 34.80
N GLN A 275 -8.00 10.25 34.39
CA GLN A 275 -8.41 11.25 33.40
C GLN A 275 -8.19 12.67 33.96
N LEU A 276 -7.38 13.46 33.27
CA LEU A 276 -7.28 14.91 33.43
C LEU A 276 -7.93 15.56 32.21
N GLU A 277 -8.96 16.38 32.44
CA GLU A 277 -9.60 17.23 31.44
C GLU A 277 -8.56 18.08 30.69
N GLN A 278 -8.41 17.85 29.39
CA GLN A 278 -7.46 18.59 28.55
C GLN A 278 -8.09 19.89 28.02
N LYS A 279 -7.52 21.02 28.44
CA LYS A 279 -7.71 22.34 27.83
C LYS A 279 -7.27 22.29 26.35
N PRO A 280 -7.96 22.99 25.41
CA PRO A 280 -7.59 22.98 24.00
C PRO A 280 -6.16 23.48 23.80
N MET A 281 -5.32 22.58 23.29
CA MET A 281 -3.89 22.78 23.02
C MET A 281 -3.71 23.66 21.77
N THR A 282 -2.80 24.63 21.85
CA THR A 282 -2.41 25.48 20.72
C THR A 282 -1.64 24.70 19.67
N THR A 283 -1.62 25.17 18.41
CA THR A 283 -0.87 24.53 17.30
C THR A 283 0.60 24.29 17.65
N GLN A 284 1.23 25.26 18.31
CA GLN A 284 2.65 25.18 18.67
C GLN A 284 2.89 24.09 19.73
N GLU A 285 1.95 23.93 20.67
CA GLU A 285 1.96 22.85 21.65
C GLU A 285 1.67 21.48 21.03
N LYS A 286 0.80 21.39 20.01
CA LYS A 286 0.57 20.13 19.26
C LYS A 286 1.81 19.70 18.48
N VAL A 287 2.49 20.63 17.82
CA VAL A 287 3.75 20.36 17.11
C VAL A 287 4.86 19.98 18.09
N LEU A 288 4.93 20.64 19.25
CA LEU A 288 5.89 20.29 20.30
C LEU A 288 5.61 18.90 20.87
N ALA A 289 4.35 18.59 21.19
CA ALA A 289 3.95 17.27 21.67
C ALA A 289 4.23 16.16 20.65
N ALA A 290 3.99 16.41 19.36
CA ALA A 290 4.38 15.49 18.29
C ALA A 290 5.91 15.33 18.21
N ARG A 291 6.70 16.39 18.40
CA ARG A 291 8.18 16.27 18.44
C ARG A 291 8.67 15.48 19.64
N GLU A 292 8.07 15.68 20.81
CA GLU A 292 8.44 14.98 22.05
C GLU A 292 8.10 13.49 21.95
N ARG A 293 6.93 13.15 21.40
CA ARG A 293 6.56 11.76 21.12
C ARG A 293 7.53 11.13 20.11
N LEU A 294 7.94 11.85 19.07
CA LEU A 294 8.87 11.34 18.05
C LEU A 294 10.21 11.01 18.67
N ALA A 295 10.72 11.90 19.53
CA ALA A 295 11.93 11.69 20.29
C ALA A 295 11.83 10.47 21.22
N SER A 296 10.66 10.25 21.85
CA SER A 296 10.44 9.08 22.71
C SER A 296 10.46 7.76 21.93
N VAL A 297 9.87 7.73 20.72
CA VAL A 297 9.90 6.57 19.83
C VAL A 297 11.31 6.31 19.33
N GLN A 298 12.04 7.36 18.92
CA GLN A 298 13.44 7.25 18.51
C GLN A 298 14.34 6.68 19.63
N GLU A 299 14.17 7.14 20.87
CA GLU A 299 14.93 6.63 22.02
C GLU A 299 14.58 5.18 22.35
N MET A 300 13.32 4.77 22.16
CA MET A 300 12.89 3.37 22.29
C MET A 300 13.53 2.48 21.21
N MET A 301 13.64 2.98 19.97
CA MET A 301 14.29 2.26 18.87
C MET A 301 15.81 2.17 19.03
N ARG A 302 16.45 3.14 19.71
CA ARG A 302 17.91 3.18 19.93
C ARG A 302 18.39 2.25 21.07
N LYS A 303 17.49 1.75 21.91
CA LYS A 303 17.80 0.91 23.09
C LYS A 303 17.65 -0.60 22.86
N LYS A 304 17.55 -1.05 21.61
CA LYS A 304 17.58 -2.47 21.22
C LYS A 304 18.81 -2.75 20.35
#